data_AF-A0AAJ0M7B7-F1
#
_entry.id   AF-A0AAJ0M7B7-F1
#
_cell.length_a   1.000
_cell.length_b   1.000
_cell.length_c   1.000
_cell.angle_alpha   90.00
_cell.angle_beta   90.00
_cell.angle_gamma   90.00
#
_symmetry.space_group_name_H-M   'P 1'
#
loop_
_entity.id
_entity.type
_entity.pdbx_description
1 polymer ?
#
loop_
_entity_poly.entity_id
_entity_poly.type
_entity_poly.pdbx_seq_one_letter_code
_entity_poly.pdbx_strand_id
1 'polypeptide(L)'
;MADPYARARRDYPTPDEIARRVAAGVSPNYRGDYTLQRNRPANIPPEHNCSVWITNLPPGVNHNQLLGAIRETGRVWACVITPPSGRYTSAAAKVTFFTPAAAQTMLARCNEPGQPGLVVGNHRAAVRPDRNPVAEARDPEDHTRVLSIRGPKDLVNEAYLANYFSRAFVYEIDEIIWLVEGEAINVLEWRFGSYRCQAQWAWRNIQEDAYLQQRGVVITFQRDPCDISR
;
A
#
# COMPACT_ATOMS: atom_id res chain seq x y z
N MET A 1 21.89 6.21 -3.36
CA MET A 1 20.66 5.66 -2.75
C MET A 1 20.32 4.40 -3.54
N ALA A 2 20.40 3.21 -2.93
CA ALA A 2 20.11 1.97 -3.63
C ALA A 2 18.62 1.94 -4.01
N ASP A 3 18.30 1.63 -5.27
CA ASP A 3 16.92 1.47 -5.74
C ASP A 3 16.24 0.36 -4.91
N PRO A 4 15.26 0.68 -4.04
CA PRO A 4 14.58 -0.31 -3.22
C PRO A 4 13.80 -1.33 -4.06
N TYR A 5 13.61 -1.07 -5.36
CA TYR A 5 12.98 -1.98 -6.32
C TYR A 5 13.99 -2.86 -7.08
N ALA A 6 15.30 -2.72 -6.85
CA ALA A 6 16.33 -3.50 -7.55
C ALA A 6 16.16 -5.03 -7.38
N ARG A 7 15.65 -5.48 -6.23
CA ARG A 7 15.40 -6.90 -5.93
C ARG A 7 14.02 -7.42 -6.36
N ALA A 8 13.09 -6.55 -6.75
CA ALA A 8 11.73 -6.92 -7.19
C ALA A 8 11.60 -7.09 -8.71
N ARG A 9 12.68 -6.88 -9.47
CA ARG A 9 12.70 -7.33 -10.85
C ARG A 9 12.76 -8.86 -10.84
N ARG A 10 11.59 -9.51 -11.01
CA ARG A 10 11.59 -10.71 -11.85
C ARG A 10 12.47 -10.37 -13.05
N ASP A 11 13.43 -11.22 -13.38
CA ASP A 11 14.22 -11.07 -14.60
C ASP A 11 13.27 -10.69 -15.74
N TYR A 12 13.71 -9.79 -16.62
CA TYR A 12 12.88 -9.38 -17.74
C TYR A 12 12.35 -10.65 -18.42
N PRO A 13 11.04 -10.72 -18.68
CA PRO A 13 10.45 -11.91 -19.27
C PRO A 13 11.22 -12.29 -20.52
N THR A 14 11.53 -13.57 -20.64
CA THR A 14 12.20 -14.12 -21.82
C THR A 14 11.38 -13.78 -23.07
N PRO A 15 12.00 -13.69 -24.26
CA PRO A 15 11.26 -13.44 -25.50
C PRO A 15 10.08 -14.39 -25.71
N ASP A 16 10.22 -15.67 -25.32
CA ASP A 16 9.15 -16.66 -25.39
C ASP A 16 8.00 -16.36 -24.43
N GLU A 17 8.29 -15.92 -23.20
CA GLU A 17 7.26 -15.49 -22.25
C GLU A 17 6.55 -14.22 -22.75
N ILE A 18 7.27 -13.30 -23.38
CA ILE A 18 6.68 -12.12 -24.01
C ILE A 18 5.74 -12.55 -25.14
N ALA A 19 6.19 -13.45 -26.02
CA ALA A 19 5.38 -13.96 -27.12
C ALA A 19 4.10 -14.65 -26.63
N ARG A 20 4.20 -15.50 -25.59
CA ARG A 20 3.02 -16.15 -24.97
C ARG A 20 2.04 -15.15 -24.36
N ARG A 21 2.54 -14.07 -23.72
CA ARG A 21 1.69 -13.01 -23.17
C ARG A 21 0.97 -12.24 -24.27
N VAL A 22 1.69 -11.84 -25.31
CA VAL A 22 1.11 -11.13 -26.45
C VAL A 22 0.05 -12.00 -27.14
N ALA A 23 0.33 -13.30 -27.35
CA ALA A 23 -0.62 -14.25 -27.89
C ALA A 23 -1.88 -14.41 -26.99
N ALA A 24 -1.73 -14.26 -25.68
CA ALA A 24 -2.83 -14.27 -24.72
C ALA A 24 -3.53 -12.90 -24.57
N GLY A 25 -3.18 -11.89 -25.37
CA GLY A 25 -3.75 -10.53 -25.28
C GLY A 25 -3.28 -9.73 -24.06
N VAL A 26 -2.18 -10.15 -23.43
CA VAL A 26 -1.61 -9.54 -22.22
C VAL A 26 -0.44 -8.63 -22.60
N SER A 27 -0.35 -7.47 -21.94
CA SER A 27 0.76 -6.52 -22.15
C SER A 27 2.12 -7.20 -21.97
N PRO A 28 3.10 -6.96 -22.86
CA PRO A 28 4.45 -7.50 -22.74
C PRO A 28 5.15 -7.04 -21.44
N ASN A 29 4.73 -5.88 -20.91
CA ASN A 29 5.26 -5.31 -19.67
C ASN A 29 4.58 -5.85 -18.40
N TYR A 30 3.52 -6.66 -18.52
CA TYR A 30 2.86 -7.25 -17.36
C TYR A 30 3.76 -8.31 -16.72
N ARG A 31 4.17 -8.10 -15.47
CA ARG A 31 5.11 -9.00 -14.75
C ARG A 31 4.43 -9.98 -13.79
N GLY A 32 3.13 -9.84 -13.61
CA GLY A 32 2.32 -10.77 -12.82
C GLY A 32 2.07 -12.08 -13.56
N ASP A 33 1.54 -13.06 -12.83
CA ASP A 33 1.06 -14.30 -13.42
C ASP A 33 -0.34 -14.10 -14.01
N TYR A 34 -0.42 -13.93 -15.33
CA TYR A 34 -1.67 -13.68 -16.04
C TYR A 34 -2.60 -14.91 -16.10
N THR A 35 -2.10 -16.09 -15.72
CA THR A 35 -2.90 -17.31 -15.67
C THR A 35 -3.85 -17.32 -14.48
N LEU A 36 -3.49 -16.61 -13.40
CA LEU A 36 -4.32 -16.49 -12.20
C LEU A 36 -5.55 -15.62 -12.48
N GLN A 37 -6.75 -16.14 -12.18
CA GLN A 37 -8.00 -15.41 -12.38
C GLN A 37 -8.01 -14.04 -11.69
N ARG A 38 -7.44 -13.93 -10.48
CA ARG A 38 -7.32 -12.67 -9.72
C ARG A 38 -6.51 -11.57 -10.41
N ASN A 39 -5.70 -11.94 -11.40
CA ASN A 39 -4.82 -11.05 -12.14
C ASN A 39 -5.40 -10.63 -13.49
N ARG A 40 -6.56 -11.17 -13.87
CA ARG A 40 -7.25 -10.81 -15.11
C ARG A 40 -8.06 -9.53 -14.92
N PRO A 41 -8.15 -8.67 -15.95
CA PRO A 41 -9.03 -7.50 -15.90
C PRO A 41 -10.48 -7.94 -15.66
N ALA A 42 -11.13 -7.33 -14.68
CA ALA A 42 -12.56 -7.50 -14.45
C ALA A 42 -13.30 -6.29 -15.04
N ASN A 43 -14.49 -6.51 -15.60
CA ASN A 43 -15.39 -5.42 -15.97
C ASN A 43 -16.06 -4.90 -14.70
N ILE A 44 -15.46 -3.87 -14.09
CA ILE A 44 -15.92 -3.30 -12.82
C ILE A 44 -16.66 -2.00 -13.13
N PRO A 45 -17.97 -1.90 -12.82
CA PRO A 45 -18.71 -0.66 -12.99
C PRO A 45 -18.09 0.51 -12.19
N PRO A 46 -18.20 1.76 -12.67
CA PRO A 46 -17.60 2.92 -11.99
C PRO A 46 -17.98 3.06 -10.51
N GLU A 47 -19.22 2.74 -10.15
CA GLU A 47 -19.76 2.76 -8.79
C GLU A 47 -19.12 1.73 -7.85
N HIS A 48 -18.51 0.68 -8.40
CA HIS A 48 -17.79 -0.35 -7.66
C HIS A 48 -16.27 -0.13 -7.67
N ASN A 49 -15.78 0.96 -8.27
CA ASN A 49 -14.36 1.26 -8.31
C ASN A 49 -13.88 1.79 -6.95
N CYS A 50 -12.98 1.06 -6.31
CA CYS A 50 -12.35 1.43 -5.04
C CYS A 50 -11.08 2.26 -5.23
N SER A 51 -10.73 2.65 -6.47
CA SER A 51 -9.46 3.31 -6.79
C SER A 51 -9.62 4.72 -7.33
N VAL A 52 -8.77 5.62 -6.84
CA VAL A 52 -8.59 6.97 -7.36
C VAL A 52 -7.19 7.17 -7.92
N TRP A 53 -7.08 8.03 -8.93
CA TRP A 53 -5.84 8.50 -9.49
C TRP A 53 -5.62 9.97 -9.11
N ILE A 54 -4.45 10.26 -8.55
CA ILE A 54 -4.07 11.56 -8.01
C ILE A 54 -2.90 12.11 -8.82
N THR A 55 -2.99 13.35 -9.24
CA THR A 55 -1.93 14.06 -10.01
C THR A 55 -1.61 15.41 -9.40
N ASN A 56 -0.52 16.03 -9.85
CA ASN A 56 0.00 17.29 -9.32
C ASN A 56 0.43 17.18 -7.84
N LEU A 57 0.97 16.03 -7.44
CA LEU A 57 1.56 15.86 -6.12
C LEU A 57 2.98 16.48 -6.08
N PRO A 58 3.48 16.84 -4.88
CA PRO A 58 4.86 17.28 -4.72
C PRO A 58 5.85 16.27 -5.35
N PRO A 59 6.90 16.73 -6.06
CA PRO A 59 7.85 15.84 -6.74
C PRO A 59 8.49 14.78 -5.84
N GLY A 60 8.74 15.12 -4.57
CA GLY A 60 9.33 14.25 -3.55
C GLY A 60 8.32 13.73 -2.52
N VAL A 61 7.02 13.69 -2.86
CA VAL A 61 6.00 13.19 -1.93
C VAL A 61 6.29 11.75 -1.51
N ASN A 62 6.15 11.46 -0.22
CA ASN A 62 6.25 10.11 0.30
C ASN A 62 4.89 9.59 0.80
N HIS A 63 4.83 8.30 1.15
CA HIS A 63 3.61 7.66 1.64
C HIS A 63 3.06 8.32 2.90
N ASN A 64 3.92 8.73 3.85
CA ASN A 64 3.49 9.44 5.06
C ASN A 64 2.71 10.73 4.75
N GLN A 65 3.25 11.57 3.88
CA GLN A 65 2.65 12.85 3.50
C GLN A 65 1.33 12.64 2.77
N LEU A 66 1.28 11.70 1.81
CA LEU A 66 0.06 11.43 1.06
C LEU A 66 -1.02 10.78 1.93
N LEU A 67 -0.68 9.75 2.71
CA LEU A 67 -1.61 9.04 3.58
C LEU A 67 -2.10 9.93 4.72
N GLY A 68 -1.23 10.79 5.26
CA GLY A 68 -1.60 11.85 6.20
C GLY A 68 -2.63 12.82 5.64
N ALA A 69 -2.50 13.21 4.37
CA ALA A 69 -3.42 14.14 3.71
C ALA A 69 -4.78 13.51 3.33
N ILE A 70 -4.88 12.17 3.32
CA ILE A 70 -6.13 11.45 3.02
C ILE A 70 -6.71 10.73 4.24
N ARG A 71 -6.34 11.13 5.46
CA ARG A 71 -6.96 10.60 6.68
C ARG A 71 -8.49 10.78 6.65
N GLU A 72 -9.20 9.99 7.44
CA GLU A 72 -10.67 10.05 7.59
C GLU A 72 -11.43 9.89 6.25
N THR A 73 -11.01 8.91 5.43
CA THR A 73 -11.61 8.60 4.13
C THR A 73 -12.08 7.15 4.03
N GLY A 74 -11.27 6.22 4.54
CA GLY A 74 -11.48 4.79 4.58
C GLY A 74 -10.16 4.04 4.62
N ARG A 75 -10.20 2.77 5.04
CA ARG A 75 -9.02 1.89 5.05
C ARG A 75 -8.36 1.83 3.67
N VAL A 76 -7.03 1.93 3.63
CA VAL A 76 -6.25 1.89 2.38
C VAL A 76 -5.78 0.48 2.11
N TRP A 77 -6.23 -0.08 0.99
CA TRP A 77 -5.82 -1.41 0.53
C TRP A 77 -4.45 -1.36 -0.17
N ALA A 78 -4.23 -0.35 -1.00
CA ALA A 78 -2.94 -0.10 -1.66
C ALA A 78 -2.71 1.39 -1.95
N CYS A 79 -1.46 1.83 -1.80
CA CYS A 79 -1.00 3.16 -2.19
C CYS A 79 0.29 3.05 -2.99
N VAL A 80 0.26 3.48 -4.24
CA VAL A 80 1.41 3.46 -5.15
C VAL A 80 1.71 4.87 -5.61
N ILE A 81 2.87 5.39 -5.24
CA ILE A 81 3.37 6.70 -5.67
C ILE A 81 4.28 6.49 -6.88
N THR A 82 4.00 7.22 -7.96
CA THR A 82 4.82 7.30 -9.16
C THR A 82 5.58 8.63 -9.15
N PRO A 83 6.92 8.63 -9.08
CA PRO A 83 7.69 9.86 -9.08
C PRO A 83 7.57 10.61 -10.42
N PRO A 84 7.98 11.88 -10.47
CA PRO A 84 8.19 12.63 -11.71
C PRO A 84 9.03 11.84 -12.72
N SER A 85 8.83 12.12 -14.00
CA SER A 85 9.63 11.54 -15.10
C SER A 85 10.05 12.65 -16.05
N GLY A 86 10.89 12.37 -17.05
CA GLY A 86 11.29 13.39 -18.04
C GLY A 86 10.12 14.10 -18.75
N ARG A 87 8.91 13.52 -18.71
CA ARG A 87 7.68 14.10 -19.25
C ARG A 87 6.83 14.86 -18.23
N TYR A 88 6.94 14.55 -16.94
CA TYR A 88 6.04 15.05 -15.89
C TYR A 88 6.85 15.59 -14.71
N THR A 89 6.64 16.85 -14.34
CA THR A 89 7.38 17.52 -13.26
C THR A 89 6.85 17.21 -11.86
N SER A 90 5.59 16.81 -11.74
CA SER A 90 4.94 16.42 -10.48
C SER A 90 4.88 14.90 -10.31
N ALA A 91 4.79 14.43 -9.07
CA ALA A 91 4.43 13.04 -8.80
C ALA A 91 2.94 12.77 -9.08
N ALA A 92 2.60 11.50 -9.21
CA ALA A 92 1.23 11.00 -9.27
C ALA A 92 1.06 9.79 -8.35
N ALA A 93 -0.16 9.43 -7.98
CA ALA A 93 -0.40 8.25 -7.17
C ALA A 93 -1.70 7.54 -7.56
N LYS A 94 -1.71 6.22 -7.37
CA LYS A 94 -2.93 5.43 -7.28
C LYS A 94 -3.16 5.09 -5.81
N VAL A 95 -4.34 5.44 -5.31
CA VAL A 95 -4.82 4.99 -4.00
C VAL A 95 -6.03 4.10 -4.21
N THR A 96 -5.98 2.89 -3.66
CA THR A 96 -7.09 1.94 -3.64
C THR A 96 -7.53 1.74 -2.20
N PHE A 97 -8.80 2.02 -1.93
CA PHE A 97 -9.44 1.75 -0.66
C PHE A 97 -9.98 0.32 -0.60
N PHE A 98 -10.34 -0.16 0.58
CA PHE A 98 -11.01 -1.45 0.72
C PHE A 98 -12.41 -1.45 0.11
N THR A 99 -13.13 -0.33 0.18
CA THR A 99 -14.54 -0.21 -0.21
C THR A 99 -14.76 0.86 -1.28
N PRO A 100 -15.80 0.72 -2.13
CA PRO A 100 -16.16 1.75 -3.10
C PRO A 100 -16.65 3.02 -2.41
N ALA A 101 -17.32 2.90 -1.26
CA ALA A 101 -17.79 4.04 -0.47
C ALA A 101 -16.64 4.98 -0.08
N ALA A 102 -15.49 4.45 0.35
CA ALA A 102 -14.32 5.24 0.68
C ALA A 102 -13.75 6.01 -0.53
N ALA A 103 -13.73 5.37 -1.71
CA ALA A 103 -13.31 6.03 -2.94
C ALA A 103 -14.28 7.16 -3.34
N GLN A 104 -15.58 6.96 -3.17
CA GLN A 104 -16.59 8.00 -3.43
C GLN A 104 -16.47 9.15 -2.42
N THR A 105 -16.27 8.87 -1.13
CA THR A 105 -15.99 9.90 -0.11
C THR A 105 -14.78 10.74 -0.50
N MET A 106 -13.69 10.10 -0.96
CA MET A 106 -12.50 10.81 -1.44
C MET A 106 -12.82 11.73 -2.62
N LEU A 107 -13.54 11.22 -3.62
CA LEU A 107 -13.91 11.98 -4.81
C LEU A 107 -14.81 13.16 -4.48
N ALA A 108 -15.81 12.97 -3.62
CA ALA A 108 -16.70 14.03 -3.16
C ALA A 108 -15.92 15.12 -2.42
N ARG A 109 -15.13 14.75 -1.41
CA ARG A 109 -14.29 15.68 -0.64
C ARG A 109 -13.29 16.44 -1.51
N CYS A 110 -12.84 15.87 -2.62
CA CYS A 110 -11.85 16.52 -3.47
C CYS A 110 -12.42 17.35 -4.62
N ASN A 111 -13.65 17.08 -5.06
CA ASN A 111 -14.19 17.65 -6.30
C ASN A 111 -15.53 18.39 -6.13
N GLU A 112 -16.25 18.24 -5.02
CA GLU A 112 -17.51 18.96 -4.82
C GLU A 112 -17.28 20.46 -4.55
N PRO A 113 -18.17 21.35 -5.04
CA PRO A 113 -18.09 22.78 -4.76
C PRO A 113 -18.04 23.08 -3.26
N GLY A 114 -17.15 23.99 -2.86
CA GLY A 114 -16.98 24.40 -1.46
C GLY A 114 -16.08 23.49 -0.62
N GLN A 115 -15.65 22.34 -1.15
CA GLN A 115 -14.68 21.48 -0.47
C GLN A 115 -13.24 22.01 -0.61
N PRO A 116 -12.36 21.77 0.39
CA PRO A 116 -10.99 22.26 0.36
C PRO A 116 -10.12 21.62 -0.74
N GLY A 117 -10.57 20.52 -1.36
CA GLY A 117 -9.77 19.71 -2.28
C GLY A 117 -8.71 18.88 -1.55
N LEU A 118 -7.85 18.19 -2.31
CA LEU A 118 -6.67 17.53 -1.75
C LEU A 118 -5.46 18.47 -1.81
N VAL A 119 -4.90 18.79 -0.65
CA VAL A 119 -3.66 19.56 -0.53
C VAL A 119 -2.59 18.68 0.13
N VAL A 120 -1.43 18.56 -0.53
CA VAL A 120 -0.27 17.84 0.00
C VAL A 120 0.93 18.78 -0.07
N GLY A 121 1.44 19.20 1.09
CA GLY A 121 2.42 20.28 1.17
C GLY A 121 1.85 21.58 0.59
N ASN A 122 2.57 22.19 -0.37
CA ASN A 122 2.13 23.38 -1.11
C ASN A 122 1.44 23.06 -2.45
N HIS A 123 1.13 21.80 -2.73
CA HIS A 123 0.48 21.38 -3.96
C HIS A 123 -1.01 21.12 -3.76
N ARG A 124 -1.84 21.66 -4.65
CA ARG A 124 -3.25 21.28 -4.82
C ARG A 124 -3.34 20.14 -5.82
N ALA A 125 -3.55 18.93 -5.32
CA ALA A 125 -3.62 17.73 -6.14
C ALA A 125 -4.99 17.60 -6.82
N ALA A 126 -5.01 17.05 -8.04
CA ALA A 126 -6.22 16.72 -8.75
C ALA A 126 -6.54 15.22 -8.58
N VAL A 127 -7.79 14.90 -8.21
CA VAL A 127 -8.23 13.55 -7.86
C VAL A 127 -9.35 13.13 -8.80
N ARG A 128 -9.20 11.99 -9.46
CA ARG A 128 -10.19 11.44 -10.39
C ARG A 128 -10.36 9.93 -10.18
N PRO A 129 -11.46 9.29 -10.63
CA PRO A 129 -11.55 7.84 -10.64
C PRO A 129 -10.37 7.23 -11.41
N ASP A 130 -9.76 6.17 -10.88
CA ASP A 130 -8.69 5.48 -11.61
C ASP A 130 -9.27 4.75 -12.81
N ARG A 131 -8.56 4.81 -13.95
CA ARG A 131 -9.00 4.17 -15.20
C ARG A 131 -8.86 2.64 -15.19
N ASN A 132 -8.12 2.09 -14.23
CA ASN A 132 -7.97 0.65 -14.02
C ASN A 132 -8.71 0.29 -12.73
N PRO A 133 -10.04 0.12 -12.78
CA PRO A 133 -10.86 0.00 -11.59
C PRO A 133 -10.47 -1.24 -10.77
N VAL A 134 -10.65 -1.15 -9.45
CA VAL A 134 -10.44 -2.26 -8.52
C VAL A 134 -11.73 -2.49 -7.75
N ALA A 135 -12.22 -3.73 -7.75
CA ALA A 135 -13.40 -4.11 -7.00
C ALA A 135 -13.12 -4.12 -5.50
N GLU A 136 -14.21 -4.12 -4.72
CA GLU A 136 -14.15 -4.23 -3.27
C GLU A 136 -13.31 -5.43 -2.81
N ALA A 137 -12.48 -5.19 -1.80
CA ALA A 137 -11.66 -6.22 -1.20
C ALA A 137 -12.53 -7.22 -0.44
N ARG A 138 -12.23 -8.52 -0.55
CA ARG A 138 -12.88 -9.59 0.22
C ARG A 138 -12.11 -9.95 1.50
N ASP A 139 -11.16 -9.10 1.86
CA ASP A 139 -10.35 -9.25 3.06
C ASP A 139 -11.19 -8.92 4.31
N PRO A 140 -10.88 -9.49 5.49
CA PRO A 140 -11.61 -9.21 6.73
C PRO A 140 -11.66 -7.71 7.11
N GLU A 141 -12.69 -7.33 7.87
CA GLU A 141 -12.92 -5.94 8.26
C GLU A 141 -11.84 -5.37 9.20
N ASP A 142 -11.20 -6.22 9.99
CA ASP A 142 -10.12 -5.86 10.90
C ASP A 142 -8.74 -5.85 10.23
N HIS A 143 -8.62 -6.33 8.99
CA HIS A 143 -7.35 -6.31 8.25
C HIS A 143 -7.05 -4.91 7.73
N THR A 144 -5.87 -4.39 8.06
CA THR A 144 -5.45 -3.04 7.66
C THR A 144 -3.96 -3.00 7.31
N ARG A 145 -3.48 -1.85 6.82
CA ARG A 145 -2.05 -1.61 6.61
C ARG A 145 -1.24 -1.37 7.89
N VAL A 146 -1.87 -1.46 9.08
CA VAL A 146 -1.26 -1.15 10.37
C VAL A 146 -1.16 -2.40 11.22
N LEU A 147 0.04 -2.65 11.75
CA LEU A 147 0.33 -3.79 12.60
C LEU A 147 0.87 -3.34 13.94
N SER A 148 0.37 -3.90 15.04
CA SER A 148 1.04 -3.85 16.34
C SER A 148 1.89 -5.10 16.48
N ILE A 149 3.18 -4.91 16.77
CA ILE A 149 4.18 -5.96 16.90
C ILE A 149 4.75 -5.86 18.31
N ARG A 150 4.56 -6.90 19.12
CA ARG A 150 5.00 -6.99 20.52
C ARG A 150 5.95 -8.16 20.69
N GLY A 151 7.04 -7.98 21.43
CA GLY A 151 7.96 -9.08 21.72
C GLY A 151 9.29 -8.63 22.33
N PRO A 152 10.27 -9.55 22.46
CA PRO A 152 11.59 -9.25 23.00
C PRO A 152 12.26 -8.07 22.29
N LYS A 153 12.90 -7.16 23.04
CA LYS A 153 13.50 -5.93 22.49
C LYS A 153 14.56 -6.17 21.41
N ASP A 154 15.24 -7.32 21.47
CA ASP A 154 16.25 -7.75 20.49
C ASP A 154 15.62 -8.13 19.13
N LEU A 155 14.34 -8.50 19.11
CA LEU A 155 13.60 -8.92 17.91
C LEU A 155 12.57 -7.88 17.46
N VAL A 156 12.00 -7.13 18.40
CA VAL A 156 11.00 -6.09 18.14
C VAL A 156 11.67 -4.72 18.29
N ASN A 157 12.42 -4.36 17.26
CA ASN A 157 13.00 -3.04 17.06
C ASN A 157 13.03 -2.75 15.57
N GLU A 158 13.18 -1.49 15.21
CA GLU A 158 13.15 -1.05 13.81
C GLU A 158 14.19 -1.78 12.94
N ALA A 159 15.43 -1.91 13.42
CA ALA A 159 16.51 -2.52 12.65
C ALA A 159 16.27 -3.99 12.33
N TYR A 160 15.86 -4.79 13.33
CA TYR A 160 15.57 -6.21 13.14
C TYR A 160 14.39 -6.39 12.18
N LEU A 161 13.28 -5.69 12.42
CA LEU A 161 12.06 -5.84 11.62
C LEU A 161 12.24 -5.32 10.19
N ALA A 162 12.95 -4.21 9.98
CA ALA A 162 13.26 -3.72 8.64
C ALA A 162 14.13 -4.72 7.86
N ASN A 163 15.15 -5.30 8.49
CA ASN A 163 15.96 -6.35 7.88
C ASN A 163 15.13 -7.63 7.60
N TYR A 164 14.26 -8.01 8.52
CA TYR A 164 13.38 -9.16 8.37
C TYR A 164 12.43 -8.99 7.17
N PHE A 165 11.70 -7.88 7.11
CA PHE A 165 10.75 -7.60 6.03
C PHE A 165 11.42 -7.40 4.67
N SER A 166 12.54 -6.67 4.62
CA SER A 166 13.24 -6.37 3.35
C SER A 166 13.87 -7.59 2.68
N ARG A 167 14.08 -8.68 3.44
CA ARG A 167 14.48 -9.98 2.89
C ARG A 167 13.32 -10.73 2.25
N ALA A 168 12.08 -10.41 2.61
CA ALA A 168 10.89 -11.15 2.19
C ALA A 168 10.06 -10.41 1.13
N PHE A 169 9.90 -9.09 1.24
CA PHE A 169 9.11 -8.30 0.31
C PHE A 169 9.56 -6.83 0.26
N VAL A 170 9.16 -6.13 -0.81
CA VAL A 170 9.33 -4.68 -0.93
C VAL A 170 8.14 -3.99 -0.28
N TYR A 171 8.42 -2.93 0.46
CA TYR A 171 7.40 -2.16 1.16
C TYR A 171 7.75 -0.69 1.20
N GLU A 172 6.73 0.12 1.45
CA GLU A 172 6.87 1.52 1.79
C GLU A 172 6.29 1.77 3.18
N ILE A 173 6.75 2.84 3.82
CA ILE A 173 6.39 3.18 5.20
C ILE A 173 5.54 4.45 5.21
N ASP A 174 4.41 4.38 5.90
CA ASP A 174 3.71 5.57 6.38
C ASP A 174 4.42 6.05 7.67
N GLU A 175 4.49 5.21 8.69
CA GLU A 175 5.07 5.60 9.98
C GLU A 175 5.47 4.37 10.81
N ILE A 176 6.44 4.52 11.69
CA ILE A 176 6.77 3.55 12.74
C ILE A 176 6.66 4.27 14.07
N ILE A 177 5.81 3.78 14.97
CA ILE A 177 5.55 4.40 16.27
C ILE A 177 5.97 3.44 17.37
N TRP A 178 6.76 3.96 18.31
CA TRP A 178 7.09 3.27 19.55
C TRP A 178 5.92 3.41 20.52
N LEU A 179 5.15 2.33 20.71
CA LEU A 179 4.08 2.29 21.71
C LEU A 179 4.65 2.00 23.11
N VAL A 180 5.66 1.11 23.16
CA VAL A 180 6.40 0.78 24.38
C VAL A 180 7.86 0.53 24.02
N GLU A 181 8.76 1.27 24.65
CA GLU A 181 10.20 1.01 24.67
C GLU A 181 10.57 0.50 26.06
N GLY A 182 10.74 -0.82 26.19
CA GLY A 182 10.91 -1.48 27.48
C GLY A 182 12.31 -2.08 27.66
N GLU A 183 12.62 -2.43 28.91
CA GLU A 183 13.88 -3.08 29.25
C GLU A 183 14.03 -4.50 28.68
N ALA A 184 12.91 -5.19 28.47
CA ALA A 184 12.88 -6.56 27.92
C ALA A 184 11.92 -6.72 26.73
N ILE A 185 10.81 -5.99 26.72
CA ILE A 185 9.75 -6.10 25.72
C ILE A 185 9.51 -4.74 25.07
N ASN A 186 9.41 -4.73 23.76
CA ASN A 186 9.00 -3.57 22.98
C ASN A 186 7.62 -3.83 22.35
N VAL A 187 6.94 -2.72 22.04
CA VAL A 187 5.74 -2.71 21.22
C VAL A 187 5.88 -1.62 20.16
N LEU A 188 5.83 -2.02 18.89
CA LEU A 188 5.89 -1.13 17.74
C LEU A 188 4.57 -1.17 16.98
N GLU A 189 4.04 0.00 16.64
CA GLU A 189 3.02 0.12 15.61
C GLU A 189 3.71 0.42 14.28
N TRP A 190 3.57 -0.50 13.34
CA TRP A 190 4.17 -0.42 12.01
C TRP A 190 3.09 -0.12 10.98
N ARG A 191 3.08 1.10 10.45
CA ARG A 191 2.14 1.55 9.42
C ARG A 191 2.80 1.43 8.04
N PHE A 192 2.37 0.44 7.28
CA PHE A 192 2.80 0.27 5.90
C PHE A 192 2.08 1.25 4.96
N GLY A 193 2.68 1.52 3.80
CA GLY A 193 2.05 2.28 2.73
C GLY A 193 0.83 1.58 2.13
N SER A 194 0.81 0.25 2.17
CA SER A 194 -0.28 -0.59 1.66
C SER A 194 -0.62 -1.73 2.62
N TYR A 195 -1.86 -2.22 2.58
CA TYR A 195 -2.19 -3.53 3.17
C TYR A 195 -1.72 -4.65 2.25
N ARG A 196 -2.18 -4.63 1.00
CA ARG A 196 -1.87 -5.67 0.02
C ARG A 196 -0.36 -5.72 -0.24
N CYS A 197 0.17 -6.93 -0.30
CA CYS A 197 1.58 -7.19 -0.60
C CYS A 197 2.60 -6.60 0.41
N GLN A 198 2.13 -5.97 1.50
CA GLN A 198 2.99 -5.38 2.53
C GLN A 198 2.52 -5.83 3.92
N ALA A 199 1.62 -5.10 4.59
CA ALA A 199 1.15 -5.48 5.92
C ALA A 199 0.59 -6.91 5.98
N GLN A 200 -0.13 -7.34 4.94
CA GLN A 200 -0.61 -8.73 4.79
C GLN A 200 0.54 -9.76 4.84
N TRP A 201 1.66 -9.47 4.19
CA TRP A 201 2.83 -10.36 4.14
C TRP A 201 3.66 -10.26 5.41
N ALA A 202 3.80 -9.07 5.98
CA ALA A 202 4.43 -8.89 7.28
C ALA A 202 3.72 -9.73 8.36
N TRP A 203 2.39 -9.62 8.42
CA TRP A 203 1.55 -10.40 9.31
C TRP A 203 1.72 -11.90 9.08
N ARG A 204 1.56 -12.37 7.83
CA ARG A 204 1.74 -13.79 7.49
C ARG A 204 3.12 -14.31 7.86
N ASN A 205 4.18 -13.61 7.47
CA ASN A 205 5.55 -14.05 7.72
C ASN A 205 5.88 -14.15 9.21
N ILE A 206 5.35 -13.26 10.06
CA ILE A 206 5.58 -13.35 11.51
C ILE A 206 4.69 -14.44 12.13
N GLN A 207 3.46 -14.63 11.65
CA GLN A 207 2.56 -15.71 12.10
C GLN A 207 3.11 -17.10 11.77
N GLU A 208 3.80 -17.25 10.64
CA GLU A 208 4.33 -18.53 10.16
C GLU A 208 5.80 -18.79 10.61
N ASP A 209 6.49 -17.80 11.19
CA ASP A 209 7.89 -17.95 11.65
C ASP A 209 7.97 -18.59 13.05
N ALA A 210 8.33 -19.88 13.08
CA ALA A 210 8.44 -20.65 14.30
C ALA A 210 9.43 -20.07 15.33
N TYR A 211 10.51 -19.44 14.90
CA TYR A 211 11.49 -18.85 15.81
C TYR A 211 10.91 -17.62 16.49
N LEU A 212 10.28 -16.72 15.74
CA LEU A 212 9.63 -15.53 16.29
C LEU A 212 8.48 -15.91 17.24
N GLN A 213 7.68 -16.91 16.87
CA GLN A 213 6.60 -17.43 17.72
C GLN A 213 7.15 -18.02 19.04
N GLN A 214 8.18 -18.87 18.97
CA GLN A 214 8.81 -19.46 20.15
C GLN A 214 9.42 -18.40 21.08
N ARG A 215 9.90 -17.30 20.52
CA ARG A 215 10.44 -16.16 21.28
C ARG A 215 9.36 -15.21 21.81
N GLY A 216 8.08 -15.49 21.57
CA GLY A 216 6.95 -14.72 22.09
C GLY A 216 6.67 -13.43 21.33
N VAL A 217 7.03 -13.36 20.04
CA VAL A 217 6.63 -12.25 19.16
C VAL A 217 5.18 -12.44 18.75
N VAL A 218 4.36 -11.41 18.99
CA VAL A 218 2.93 -11.37 18.68
C VAL A 218 2.68 -10.24 17.70
N ILE A 219 1.85 -10.49 16.69
CA ILE A 219 1.47 -9.51 15.68
C ILE A 219 -0.04 -9.47 15.47
N THR A 220 -0.61 -8.27 15.49
CA THR A 220 -2.04 -8.04 15.30
C THR A 220 -2.30 -6.85 14.39
N PHE A 221 -3.40 -6.88 13.63
CA PHE A 221 -3.86 -5.70 12.90
C PHE A 221 -4.38 -4.64 13.88
N GLN A 222 -4.17 -3.38 13.52
CA GLN A 222 -4.69 -2.21 14.24
C GLN A 222 -5.51 -1.34 13.29
N ARG A 223 -6.20 -0.34 13.84
CA ARG A 223 -6.99 0.61 13.05
C ARG A 223 -6.10 1.37 12.05
N ASP A 224 -6.58 1.52 10.82
CA ASP A 224 -5.95 2.41 9.84
C ASP A 224 -6.31 3.88 10.18
N PRO A 225 -5.33 4.79 10.36
CA PRO A 225 -5.60 6.21 10.52
C PRO A 225 -6.39 6.85 9.38
N CYS A 226 -6.41 6.22 8.20
CA CYS A 226 -7.24 6.63 7.09
C CYS A 226 -8.71 6.26 7.26
N ASP A 227 -9.07 5.35 8.15
CA ASP A 227 -10.45 4.92 8.33
C ASP A 227 -11.32 5.95 9.09
N ILE A 228 -12.63 5.94 8.82
CA ILE A 228 -13.63 6.84 9.41
C ILE A 228 -14.21 6.26 10.71
N SER A 229 -14.20 4.93 10.87
CA SER A 229 -14.78 4.23 12.02
C SER A 229 -14.17 4.71 13.35
N ARG A 230 -14.97 5.27 14.26
CA ARG A 230 -14.58 5.54 15.66
C ARG A 230 -14.90 4.34 16.53
#